data_AF-A0A6N7FA11-F1
#
_entry.id   AF-A0A6N7FA11-F1
#
_cell.length_a   1.000
_cell.length_b   1.000
_cell.length_c   1.000
_cell.angle_alpha   90.00
_cell.angle_beta   90.00
_cell.angle_gamma   90.00
#
_symmetry.space_group_name_H-M   'P 1'
#
loop_
_entity.id
_entity.type
_entity.pdbx_description
1 polymer ?
#
loop_
_entity_poly.entity_id
_entity_poly.type
_entity_poly.pdbx_seq_one_letter_code
_entity_poly.pdbx_strand_id
1 'polypeptide(L)'
;MILLRHGQTVFNAVFTETRIDPGVADPCLTGLGRDQARAAADALAAEGVRRIVASPYLRALETAEIVAAALDVPVSVDVRVRERMAFSCDVGSPRSALAARWPGWRFDAVEEMWWPESEEPLDSLFARCGAFCAAMAAEDDWRDVAVITHWGVIRALTGVRAPNGAHLRIDPCTASVPHPGCTLVPSPDP
;
A
#
# COMPACT_ATOMS: atom_id res chain seq x y z
N MET A 1 13.51 4.56 -2.03
CA MET A 1 12.19 4.55 -1.39
C MET A 1 12.09 3.33 -0.51
N ILE A 2 11.27 3.41 0.51
CA ILE A 2 11.01 2.31 1.44
C ILE A 2 9.57 1.89 1.25
N LEU A 3 9.32 0.64 0.85
CA LEU A 3 7.98 0.09 0.83
C LEU A 3 7.63 -0.36 2.25
N LEU A 4 6.46 0.00 2.76
CA LEU A 4 5.92 -0.49 4.03
C LEU A 4 4.55 -1.13 3.77
N ARG A 5 4.41 -2.41 4.12
CA ARG A 5 3.10 -3.07 4.09
C ARG A 5 2.24 -2.53 5.22
N HIS A 6 0.99 -2.18 4.93
CA HIS A 6 0.02 -1.76 5.94
C HIS A 6 -0.09 -2.75 7.12
N GLY A 7 -0.50 -2.24 8.29
CA GLY A 7 -0.78 -3.05 9.47
C GLY A 7 -1.93 -4.04 9.28
N GLN A 8 -2.05 -5.03 10.17
CA GLN A 8 -3.10 -6.05 10.11
C GLN A 8 -4.52 -5.43 10.14
N THR A 9 -5.41 -5.96 9.30
CA THR A 9 -6.86 -5.71 9.32
C THR A 9 -7.64 -6.94 9.77
N VAL A 10 -8.95 -6.79 10.00
CA VAL A 10 -9.84 -7.94 10.28
C VAL A 10 -9.81 -8.95 9.14
N PHE A 11 -9.74 -8.48 7.88
CA PHE A 11 -9.57 -9.35 6.71
C PHE A 11 -8.30 -10.19 6.83
N ASN A 12 -7.16 -9.58 7.18
CA ASN A 12 -5.92 -10.34 7.31
C ASN A 12 -5.99 -11.38 8.43
N ALA A 13 -6.59 -11.04 9.57
CA ALA A 13 -6.73 -11.96 10.70
C ALA A 13 -7.54 -13.20 10.31
N VAL A 14 -8.73 -13.02 9.73
CA VAL A 14 -9.61 -14.13 9.32
C VAL A 14 -9.00 -14.92 8.16
N PHE A 15 -8.56 -14.24 7.10
CA PHE A 15 -8.10 -14.90 5.88
C PHE A 15 -6.81 -15.72 6.10
N THR A 16 -5.91 -15.26 6.98
CA THR A 16 -4.65 -15.99 7.26
C THR A 16 -4.91 -17.34 7.90
N GLU A 17 -5.90 -17.41 8.80
CA GLU A 17 -6.24 -18.63 9.54
C GLU A 17 -7.15 -19.56 8.72
N THR A 18 -8.14 -18.98 8.05
CA THR A 18 -9.24 -19.77 7.46
C THR A 18 -9.16 -19.91 5.95
N ARG A 19 -8.42 -19.02 5.27
CA ARG A 19 -8.45 -18.83 3.80
C ARG A 19 -9.82 -18.46 3.25
N ILE A 20 -10.73 -18.00 4.11
CA ILE A 20 -12.08 -17.56 3.75
C ILE A 20 -12.10 -16.04 3.72
N ASP A 21 -12.67 -15.49 2.64
CA ASP A 21 -12.96 -14.05 2.54
C ASP A 21 -14.12 -13.71 3.51
N PRO A 22 -13.92 -12.83 4.50
CA PRO A 22 -14.97 -12.45 5.45
C PRO A 22 -16.02 -11.48 4.90
N GLY A 23 -15.92 -11.05 3.64
CA GLY A 23 -16.90 -10.16 3.00
C GLY A 23 -16.89 -8.72 3.51
N VAL A 24 -15.72 -8.22 3.94
CA VAL A 24 -15.58 -6.87 4.52
C VAL A 24 -14.82 -5.97 3.55
N ALA A 25 -15.51 -4.96 3.02
CA ALA A 25 -14.93 -3.92 2.18
C ALA A 25 -14.09 -2.92 3.00
N ASP A 26 -13.02 -2.42 2.36
CA ASP A 26 -12.06 -1.42 2.89
C ASP A 26 -11.81 -1.46 4.42
N PRO A 27 -11.40 -2.61 4.99
CA PRO A 27 -11.36 -2.77 6.43
C PRO A 27 -10.30 -1.88 7.10
N CYS A 28 -10.65 -1.27 8.22
CA CYS A 28 -9.70 -0.57 9.09
C CYS A 28 -8.68 -1.52 9.75
N LEU A 29 -7.62 -0.94 10.32
CA LEU A 29 -6.64 -1.65 11.12
C LEU A 29 -7.26 -2.25 12.40
N THR A 30 -6.74 -3.40 12.82
CA THR A 30 -7.00 -3.95 14.17
C THR A 30 -6.16 -3.22 15.22
N GLY A 31 -6.31 -3.59 16.51
CA GLY A 31 -5.40 -3.12 17.56
C GLY A 31 -3.94 -3.49 17.24
N LEU A 32 -3.71 -4.77 16.91
CA LEU A 32 -2.40 -5.27 16.48
C LEU A 32 -1.89 -4.56 15.22
N GLY A 33 -2.76 -4.24 14.25
CA GLY A 33 -2.36 -3.49 13.06
C GLY A 33 -1.84 -2.09 13.39
N ARG A 34 -2.44 -1.42 14.39
CA ARG A 34 -1.95 -0.12 14.89
C ARG A 34 -0.62 -0.25 15.63
N ASP A 35 -0.42 -1.33 16.40
CA ASP A 35 0.88 -1.63 17.04
C ASP A 35 1.98 -1.85 16.01
N GLN A 36 1.68 -2.60 14.94
CA GLN A 36 2.60 -2.82 13.82
C GLN A 36 2.96 -1.51 13.11
N ALA A 37 1.99 -0.62 12.90
CA ALA A 37 2.23 0.69 12.30
C ALA A 37 3.14 1.56 13.18
N ARG A 38 2.96 1.55 14.50
CA ARG A 38 3.84 2.24 15.45
C ARG A 38 5.26 1.70 15.42
N ALA A 39 5.43 0.38 15.49
CA ALA A 39 6.74 -0.24 15.40
C ALA A 39 7.45 0.05 14.07
N ALA A 40 6.70 0.11 12.97
CA ALA A 40 7.24 0.52 11.68
C ALA A 40 7.65 2.01 11.68
N ALA A 41 6.88 2.89 12.32
CA ALA A 41 7.24 4.30 12.47
C ALA A 41 8.57 4.48 13.21
N ASP A 42 8.77 3.74 14.32
CA ASP A 42 10.02 3.77 15.09
C ASP A 42 11.21 3.32 14.23
N ALA A 43 11.04 2.27 13.43
CA ALA A 43 12.08 1.81 12.51
C ALA A 43 12.40 2.84 11.43
N LEU A 44 11.38 3.49 10.86
CA LEU A 44 11.53 4.49 9.80
C LEU A 44 12.12 5.82 10.29
N ALA A 45 12.06 6.13 11.59
CA ALA A 45 12.65 7.34 12.15
C ALA A 45 14.18 7.42 11.94
N ALA A 46 14.86 6.27 11.89
CA ALA A 46 16.30 6.19 11.62
C ALA A 46 16.65 6.26 10.12
N GLU A 47 15.66 6.26 9.23
CA GLU A 47 15.84 6.03 7.79
C GLU A 47 15.80 7.31 6.93
N GLY A 48 15.69 8.49 7.57
CA GLY A 48 15.70 9.79 6.88
C GLY A 48 14.45 10.07 6.03
N VAL A 49 13.32 9.43 6.35
CA VAL A 49 12.06 9.63 5.62
C VAL A 49 11.60 11.08 5.74
N ARG A 50 11.31 11.72 4.61
CA ARG A 50 10.89 13.13 4.50
C ARG A 50 9.47 13.32 3.98
N ARG A 51 8.89 12.31 3.34
CA ARG A 51 7.50 12.32 2.89
C ARG A 51 6.96 10.92 2.71
N ILE A 52 5.63 10.82 2.76
CA ILE A 52 4.91 9.56 2.57
C ILE A 52 4.07 9.62 1.29
N VAL A 53 4.11 8.52 0.54
CA VAL A 53 3.13 8.20 -0.48
C VAL A 53 2.30 7.03 0.03
N ALA A 54 0.98 7.19 0.13
CA ALA A 54 0.09 6.16 0.62
C ALA A 54 -0.86 5.67 -0.48
N SER A 55 -1.20 4.39 -0.44
CA SER A 55 -2.36 3.88 -1.16
C SER A 55 -3.66 4.49 -0.59
N PRO A 56 -4.71 4.67 -1.41
CA PRO A 56 -6.00 5.20 -0.97
C PRO A 56 -6.86 4.25 -0.10
N TYR A 57 -6.55 2.95 0.01
CA TYR A 57 -7.24 2.06 0.97
C TYR A 57 -7.12 2.52 2.43
N LEU A 58 -8.20 2.41 3.21
CA LEU A 58 -8.28 2.84 4.61
C LEU A 58 -7.15 2.26 5.46
N ARG A 59 -6.86 0.96 5.34
CA ARG A 59 -5.76 0.28 6.05
C ARG A 59 -4.38 0.90 5.79
N ALA A 60 -4.13 1.37 4.56
CA ALA A 60 -2.88 2.02 4.20
C ALA A 60 -2.86 3.47 4.72
N LEU A 61 -3.97 4.19 4.60
CA LEU A 61 -4.10 5.56 5.13
C LEU A 61 -3.98 5.61 6.67
N GLU A 62 -4.63 4.71 7.41
CA GLU A 62 -4.48 4.62 8.86
C GLU A 62 -3.04 4.25 9.29
N THR A 63 -2.36 3.41 8.50
CA THR A 63 -0.94 3.12 8.73
C THR A 63 -0.09 4.38 8.48
N ALA A 64 -0.35 5.08 7.37
CA ALA A 64 0.33 6.32 7.01
C ALA A 64 0.11 7.42 8.05
N GLU A 65 -1.09 7.49 8.65
CA GLU A 65 -1.43 8.48 9.68
C GLU A 65 -0.56 8.31 10.92
N ILE A 66 -0.42 7.06 11.38
CA ILE A 66 0.43 6.72 12.53
C ILE A 66 1.90 7.04 12.23
N VAL A 67 2.39 6.66 11.05
CA VAL A 67 3.79 6.90 10.66
C VAL A 67 4.05 8.40 10.46
N ALA A 68 3.16 9.12 9.78
CA ALA A 68 3.29 10.56 9.53
C ALA A 68 3.30 11.36 10.84
N ALA A 69 2.44 11.01 11.79
CA ALA A 69 2.37 11.68 13.09
C ALA A 69 3.66 11.51 13.90
N ALA A 70 4.32 10.34 13.79
CA ALA A 70 5.58 10.09 14.49
C ALA A 70 6.78 10.79 13.83
N LEU A 71 6.77 10.91 12.50
CA LEU A 71 7.88 11.46 11.73
C LEU A 71 7.73 12.96 11.40
N ASP A 72 6.54 13.53 11.60
CA ASP A 72 6.15 14.90 11.23
C ASP A 72 6.43 15.23 9.76
N VAL A 73 5.92 14.37 8.86
CA VAL A 73 6.14 14.47 7.40
C VAL A 73 4.84 14.56 6.61
N PRO A 74 4.84 15.25 5.45
CA PRO A 74 3.66 15.35 4.59
C PRO A 74 3.29 14.02 3.95
N VAL A 75 1.98 13.85 3.68
CA VAL A 75 1.40 12.66 3.05
C VAL A 75 0.71 13.03 1.73
N SER A 76 0.98 12.23 0.71
CA SER A 76 0.28 12.25 -0.58
C SER A 76 -0.29 10.88 -0.90
N VAL A 77 -1.36 10.84 -1.67
CA VAL A 77 -2.05 9.59 -2.03
C VAL A 77 -1.88 9.29 -3.51
N ASP A 78 -1.45 8.07 -3.82
CA ASP A 78 -1.24 7.60 -5.19
C ASP A 78 -1.98 6.28 -5.41
N VAL A 79 -2.92 6.29 -6.36
CA VAL A 79 -3.73 5.10 -6.68
C VAL A 79 -2.88 3.96 -7.24
N ARG A 80 -1.73 4.24 -7.86
CA ARG A 80 -0.89 3.21 -8.50
C ARG A 80 -0.28 2.23 -7.50
N VAL A 81 -0.19 2.60 -6.22
CA VAL A 81 0.33 1.74 -5.14
C VAL A 81 -0.76 1.02 -4.35
N ARG A 82 -2.01 1.00 -4.84
CA ARG A 82 -3.13 0.23 -4.24
C ARG A 82 -2.92 -1.29 -4.35
N GLU A 83 -3.55 -2.08 -3.49
CA GLU A 83 -3.61 -3.54 -3.67
C GLU A 83 -4.31 -3.94 -4.98
N ARG A 84 -3.95 -5.12 -5.49
CA ARG A 84 -4.67 -5.76 -6.59
C ARG A 84 -6.12 -6.03 -6.17
N MET A 85 -7.08 -5.62 -6.99
CA MET A 85 -8.49 -5.97 -6.77
C MET A 85 -8.65 -7.49 -6.96
N ALA A 86 -8.78 -8.24 -5.88
CA ALA A 86 -8.96 -9.69 -5.92
C ALA A 86 -9.91 -10.21 -4.83
N PHE A 87 -10.05 -9.49 -3.72
CA PHE A 87 -10.91 -9.87 -2.59
C PHE A 87 -11.90 -8.77 -2.25
N SER A 88 -12.90 -9.09 -1.42
CA SER A 88 -13.91 -8.11 -0.99
C SER A 88 -13.31 -6.89 -0.30
N CYS A 89 -12.17 -7.06 0.40
CA CYS A 89 -11.45 -5.97 1.05
C CYS A 89 -10.80 -4.96 0.08
N ASP A 90 -10.78 -5.27 -1.21
CA ASP A 90 -10.21 -4.43 -2.26
C ASP A 90 -11.27 -3.56 -2.96
N VAL A 91 -12.51 -3.57 -2.45
CA VAL A 91 -13.47 -2.50 -2.69
C VAL A 91 -13.10 -1.33 -1.79
N GLY A 92 -12.71 -0.19 -2.38
CA GLY A 92 -12.25 1.00 -1.65
C GLY A 92 -13.38 1.94 -1.20
N SER A 93 -13.00 3.00 -0.50
CA SER A 93 -13.90 4.09 -0.10
C SER A 93 -13.81 5.28 -1.08
N PRO A 94 -14.92 6.00 -1.32
CA PRO A 94 -14.92 7.16 -2.21
C PRO A 94 -13.91 8.22 -1.79
N ARG A 95 -13.21 8.81 -2.77
CA ARG A 95 -12.19 9.84 -2.52
C ARG A 95 -12.71 11.00 -1.69
N SER A 96 -13.94 11.46 -1.91
CA SER A 96 -14.52 12.56 -1.13
C SER A 96 -14.62 12.23 0.37
N ALA A 97 -14.99 11.00 0.72
CA ALA A 97 -15.05 10.52 2.10
C ALA A 97 -13.65 10.39 2.71
N LEU A 98 -12.66 9.92 1.94
CA LEU A 98 -11.28 9.84 2.37
C LEU A 98 -10.70 11.25 2.62
N ALA A 99 -10.88 12.18 1.69
CA ALA A 99 -10.40 13.56 1.84
C ALA A 99 -11.06 14.30 3.02
N ALA A 100 -12.33 14.01 3.31
CA ALA A 100 -13.00 14.55 4.50
C ALA A 100 -12.37 14.02 5.81
N ARG A 101 -11.89 12.77 5.83
CA ARG A 101 -11.24 12.16 6.98
C ARG A 101 -9.78 12.63 7.16
N TRP A 102 -9.08 12.91 6.07
CA TRP A 102 -7.70 13.42 6.07
C TRP A 102 -7.57 14.75 5.28
N PRO A 103 -8.13 15.87 5.79
CA PRO A 103 -8.26 17.12 5.03
C PRO A 103 -6.93 17.83 4.71
N GLY A 104 -5.83 17.44 5.36
CA GLY A 104 -4.49 17.98 5.09
C GLY A 104 -3.68 17.19 4.07
N TRP A 105 -4.21 16.09 3.54
CA TRP A 105 -3.48 15.20 2.63
C TRP A 105 -3.88 15.43 1.18
N ARG A 106 -2.96 15.11 0.28
CA ARG A 106 -3.13 15.34 -1.16
C ARG A 106 -3.79 14.15 -1.84
N PHE A 107 -5.05 14.33 -2.23
CA PHE A 107 -5.85 13.38 -3.02
C PHE A 107 -6.08 13.86 -4.46
N ASP A 108 -5.33 14.87 -4.93
CA ASP A 108 -5.59 15.61 -6.18
C ASP A 108 -5.69 14.71 -7.42
N ALA A 109 -4.91 13.62 -7.45
CA ALA A 109 -4.83 12.68 -8.57
C ALA A 109 -5.65 11.40 -8.36
N VAL A 110 -6.48 11.34 -7.31
CA VAL A 110 -7.34 10.19 -7.02
C VAL A 110 -8.72 10.46 -7.63
N GLU A 111 -9.30 9.49 -8.32
CA GLU A 111 -10.67 9.57 -8.84
C GLU A 111 -11.70 9.27 -7.76
N GLU A 112 -12.98 9.66 -7.95
CA GLU A 112 -14.01 9.44 -6.93
C GLU A 112 -14.19 7.95 -6.59
N MET A 113 -14.29 7.10 -7.62
CA MET A 113 -14.19 5.65 -7.51
C MET A 113 -12.91 5.19 -8.20
N TRP A 114 -11.88 4.97 -7.40
CA TRP A 114 -10.51 4.70 -7.88
C TRP A 114 -10.17 3.20 -7.92
N TRP A 115 -11.03 2.35 -7.37
CA TRP A 115 -10.87 0.90 -7.40
C TRP A 115 -11.58 0.30 -8.62
N PRO A 116 -11.05 -0.79 -9.20
CA PRO A 116 -11.72 -1.50 -10.29
C PRO A 116 -13.06 -2.13 -9.85
N GLU A 117 -14.02 -2.22 -10.76
CA GLU A 117 -15.32 -2.89 -10.52
C GLU A 117 -15.20 -4.42 -10.50
N SER A 118 -14.14 -4.97 -11.10
CA SER A 118 -13.89 -6.40 -11.21
C SER A 118 -12.46 -6.75 -10.81
N GLU A 119 -12.16 -8.04 -10.72
CA GLU A 119 -10.80 -8.51 -10.47
C GLU A 119 -9.79 -7.86 -11.43
N GLU A 120 -8.69 -7.37 -10.88
CA GLU A 120 -7.62 -6.72 -11.63
C GLU A 120 -6.69 -7.78 -12.25
N PRO A 121 -6.46 -7.76 -13.58
CA PRO A 121 -5.47 -8.61 -14.22
C PRO A 121 -4.04 -8.32 -13.71
N LEU A 122 -3.19 -9.35 -13.65
CA LEU A 122 -1.81 -9.19 -13.19
C LEU A 122 -1.02 -8.18 -14.03
N ASP A 123 -1.23 -8.14 -15.35
CA ASP A 123 -0.56 -7.18 -16.23
C ASP A 123 -0.93 -5.73 -15.90
N SER A 124 -2.17 -5.48 -15.46
CA SER A 124 -2.59 -4.15 -14.95
C SER A 124 -1.84 -3.78 -13.68
N LEU A 125 -1.72 -4.71 -12.72
CA LEU A 125 -0.91 -4.53 -11.50
C LEU A 125 0.55 -4.22 -11.86
N PHE A 126 1.15 -4.99 -12.78
CA PHE A 126 2.54 -4.79 -13.18
C PHE A 126 2.73 -3.46 -13.89
N ALA A 127 1.84 -3.09 -14.81
CA ALA A 127 1.90 -1.82 -15.52
C ALA A 127 1.87 -0.62 -14.56
N ARG A 128 0.94 -0.59 -13.59
CA ARG A 128 0.85 0.53 -12.63
C ARG A 128 2.01 0.57 -11.63
N CYS A 129 2.52 -0.59 -11.21
CA CYS A 129 3.73 -0.67 -10.38
C CYS A 129 4.95 -0.14 -11.14
N GLY A 130 5.12 -0.52 -12.42
CA GLY A 130 6.18 0.00 -13.27
C GLY A 130 6.08 1.50 -13.50
N ALA A 131 4.87 2.01 -13.78
CA ALA A 131 4.62 3.44 -13.94
C ALA A 131 4.91 4.24 -12.65
N PHE A 132 4.61 3.68 -11.48
CA PHE A 132 4.95 4.28 -10.19
C PHE A 132 6.47 4.32 -9.97
N CYS A 133 7.18 3.22 -10.22
CA CYS A 133 8.65 3.19 -10.12
C CYS A 133 9.29 4.18 -11.09
N ALA A 134 8.83 4.26 -12.34
CA ALA A 134 9.34 5.22 -13.31
C ALA A 134 9.14 6.67 -12.86
N ALA A 135 7.97 6.99 -12.27
CA ALA A 135 7.71 8.31 -11.71
C ALA A 135 8.62 8.60 -10.51
N MET A 136 8.78 7.66 -9.57
CA MET A 136 9.69 7.83 -8.43
C MET A 136 11.16 7.94 -8.85
N ALA A 137 11.60 7.20 -9.87
CA ALA A 137 12.97 7.27 -10.39
C ALA A 137 13.32 8.64 -10.99
N ALA A 138 12.31 9.44 -11.37
CA ALA A 138 12.47 10.79 -11.89
C ALA A 138 12.52 11.88 -10.79
N GLU A 139 12.26 11.53 -9.53
CA GLU A 139 12.25 12.47 -8.39
C GLU A 139 13.60 12.42 -7.67
N ASP A 140 14.28 13.54 -7.47
CA ASP A 140 15.59 13.55 -6.79
C ASP A 140 15.55 13.06 -5.33
N ASP A 141 14.38 13.15 -4.69
CA ASP A 141 14.17 12.82 -3.28
C ASP A 141 13.69 11.39 -3.02
N TRP A 142 13.62 10.52 -4.04
CA TRP A 142 13.01 9.19 -3.95
C TRP A 142 13.61 8.30 -2.85
N ARG A 143 14.85 8.56 -2.44
CA ARG A 143 15.57 7.82 -1.38
C ARG A 143 14.95 8.02 0.01
N ASP A 144 14.28 9.16 0.19
CA ASP A 144 13.71 9.65 1.45
C ASP A 144 12.19 9.46 1.52
N VAL A 145 11.63 8.70 0.58
CA VAL A 145 10.18 8.44 0.48
C VAL A 145 9.83 7.11 1.12
N ALA A 146 8.86 7.13 2.03
CA ALA A 146 8.16 5.93 2.48
C ALA A 146 6.87 5.73 1.67
N VAL A 147 6.64 4.51 1.20
CA VAL A 147 5.49 4.13 0.38
C VAL A 147 4.65 3.12 1.15
N ILE A 148 3.50 3.56 1.66
CA ILE A 148 2.59 2.70 2.43
C ILE A 148 1.65 1.98 1.47
N THR A 149 1.88 0.68 1.32
CA THR A 149 1.29 -0.15 0.27
C THR A 149 0.93 -1.54 0.79
N HIS A 150 0.81 -2.51 -0.12
CA HIS A 150 0.17 -3.81 0.11
C HIS A 150 1.06 -4.96 -0.35
N TRP A 151 0.57 -6.17 -0.10
CA TRP A 151 1.33 -7.38 -0.35
C TRP A 151 1.56 -7.60 -1.84
N GLY A 152 0.55 -7.43 -2.70
CA GLY A 152 0.68 -7.62 -4.15
C GLY A 152 1.67 -6.66 -4.78
N VAL A 153 1.68 -5.39 -4.37
CA VAL A 153 2.65 -4.38 -4.86
C VAL A 153 4.07 -4.73 -4.43
N ILE A 154 4.29 -5.05 -3.16
CA ILE A 154 5.63 -5.47 -2.67
C ILE A 154 6.10 -6.71 -3.41
N ARG A 155 5.22 -7.67 -3.65
CA ARG A 155 5.53 -8.90 -4.40
C ARG A 155 5.88 -8.62 -5.85
N ALA A 156 5.13 -7.74 -6.52
CA ALA A 156 5.39 -7.32 -7.90
C ALA A 156 6.77 -6.65 -8.03
N LEU A 157 7.17 -5.83 -7.05
CA LEU A 157 8.40 -5.04 -7.10
C LEU A 157 9.63 -5.78 -6.56
N THR A 158 9.46 -6.75 -5.66
CA THR A 158 10.59 -7.34 -4.91
C THR A 158 10.61 -8.87 -4.90
N GLY A 159 9.51 -9.53 -5.25
CA GLY A 159 9.31 -10.97 -5.03
C GLY A 159 9.15 -11.39 -3.56
N VAL A 160 9.44 -10.50 -2.60
CA VAL A 160 9.42 -10.80 -1.16
C VAL A 160 7.99 -10.91 -0.63
N ARG A 161 7.74 -11.89 0.24
CA ARG A 161 6.49 -12.01 1.01
C ARG A 161 6.63 -11.23 2.32
N ALA A 162 6.33 -9.94 2.30
CA ALA A 162 6.38 -9.10 3.50
C ALA A 162 5.15 -9.35 4.40
N PRO A 163 5.31 -9.62 5.71
CA PRO A 163 4.19 -9.62 6.67
C PRO A 163 3.66 -8.20 6.90
N ASN A 164 2.49 -8.06 7.54
CA ASN A 164 1.93 -6.76 7.90
C ASN A 164 2.92 -5.96 8.77
N GLY A 165 3.09 -4.66 8.48
CA GLY A 165 4.04 -3.78 9.17
C GLY A 165 5.51 -3.93 8.76
N ALA A 166 5.86 -4.90 7.91
CA ALA A 166 7.23 -5.02 7.42
C ALA A 166 7.54 -3.98 6.34
N HIS A 167 8.80 -3.51 6.34
CA HIS A 167 9.30 -2.55 5.37
C HIS A 167 10.54 -3.08 4.64
N LEU A 168 10.75 -2.59 3.41
CA LEU A 168 11.83 -2.99 2.51
C LEU A 168 12.33 -1.77 1.74
N ARG A 169 13.64 -1.51 1.77
CA ARG A 169 14.23 -0.47 0.91
C ARG A 169 14.46 -1.03 -0.49
N ILE A 170 14.05 -0.25 -1.49
CA ILE A 170 14.28 -0.55 -2.91
C ILE A 170 14.72 0.69 -3.69
N ASP A 171 15.43 0.44 -4.77
CA ASP A 171 15.83 1.45 -5.75
C ASP A 171 14.87 1.40 -6.95
N PRO A 172 14.00 2.42 -7.16
CA PRO A 172 13.03 2.44 -8.24
C PRO A 172 13.69 2.54 -9.62
N CYS A 173 14.95 2.98 -9.72
CA CYS A 173 15.69 3.07 -10.98
C CYS A 173 16.16 1.71 -11.49
N THR A 174 16.23 0.70 -10.62
CA THR A 174 16.69 -0.66 -10.95
C THR A 174 15.62 -1.73 -10.69
N ALA A 175 14.46 -1.34 -10.15
CA ALA A 175 13.35 -2.25 -9.90
C ALA A 175 12.80 -2.83 -11.23
N SER A 176 12.82 -4.16 -11.33
CA SER A 176 12.16 -4.90 -12.43
C SER A 176 10.72 -5.21 -12.05
N VAL A 177 9.78 -5.03 -12.98
CA VAL A 177 8.35 -5.32 -12.78
C VAL A 177 7.81 -6.14 -13.96
N PRO A 178 7.34 -7.39 -13.74
CA PRO A 178 7.41 -8.11 -12.48
C PRO A 178 8.85 -8.42 -12.07
N HIS A 179 9.12 -8.41 -10.77
CA HIS A 179 10.39 -8.86 -10.23
C HIS A 179 10.56 -10.36 -10.56
N PRO A 180 11.76 -10.87 -10.92
CA PRO A 180 11.95 -12.27 -11.30
C PRO A 180 11.51 -13.29 -10.22
N GLY A 181 11.60 -12.91 -8.94
CA GLY A 181 11.11 -13.70 -7.80
C GLY A 181 9.60 -13.57 -7.51
N CYS A 182 8.86 -12.83 -8.32
CA CYS A 182 7.42 -12.65 -8.15
C CYS A 182 6.67 -13.93 -8.54
N THR A 183 6.03 -14.57 -7.56
CA THR A 183 5.18 -15.76 -7.79
C THR A 183 3.71 -15.45 -7.54
N LEU A 184 3.25 -14.26 -7.94
CA LEU A 184 1.82 -13.95 -7.98
C LEU A 184 1.18 -14.83 -9.05
N VAL A 185 0.16 -15.57 -8.64
CA VAL A 185 -0.66 -16.37 -9.54
C VAL A 185 -2.01 -15.67 -9.74
N PRO A 186 -2.67 -15.86 -10.89
CA PRO A 186 -4.08 -15.49 -11.04
C PRO A 186 -4.91 -16.12 -9.91
N SER A 187 -5.97 -15.44 -9.48
CA SER A 187 -6.92 -16.10 -8.57
C SER A 187 -7.49 -17.32 -9.30
N PRO A 188 -7.72 -18.45 -8.62
CA PRO A 188 -8.44 -19.55 -9.25
C PRO A 188 -9.81 -19.01 -9.70
N ASP A 189 -10.22 -19.33 -10.93
CA ASP A 189 -11.57 -19.03 -11.41
C ASP A 189 -12.60 -19.55 -10.38
N PRO A 190 -13.71 -18.81 -10.16
CA PRO A 190 -14.74 -19.17 -9.18
C PRO A 190 -15.40 -20.53 -9.45
#